data_AF-A0A644V9R7-F1
#
_entry.id   AF-A0A644V9R7-F1
#
_cell.length_a   1.000
_cell.length_b   1.000
_cell.length_c   1.000
_cell.angle_alpha   90.00
_cell.angle_beta   90.00
_cell.angle_gamma   90.00
#
_symmetry.space_group_name_H-M   'P 1'
#
loop_
_entity.id
_entity.type
_entity.pdbx_description
1 polymer ?
#
loop_
_entity_poly.entity_id
_entity_poly.type
_entity_poly.pdbx_seq_one_letter_code
_entity_poly.pdbx_strand_id
1 'polypeptide(L)'
;MVSTIKDSGGDRVKRSKGFILLLSALVIASGLALYKFYPVLEALGYNKSISVSAVKLFMTEEALINAMDEKAEFVYGMGGNGWRFSDSGIFVMTSSLGLFKNRVALIDTENTSHSILGIKVGDNWDSAVTCLKKRGFKEFSHDMYTKGNVEIQLSGGSKISGLRIRIADPAYKDVQF
;
A
#
# COMPACT_ATOMS: atom_id res chain seq x y z
N MET A 1 -37.31 -30.08 -55.57
CA MET A 1 -36.54 -28.90 -55.11
C MET A 1 -36.99 -28.63 -53.68
N VAL A 2 -36.24 -29.08 -52.67
CA VAL A 2 -36.57 -28.85 -51.25
C VAL A 2 -35.51 -27.90 -50.72
N SER A 3 -35.89 -26.65 -50.47
CA SER A 3 -35.01 -25.68 -49.81
C SER A 3 -35.13 -25.85 -48.30
N THR A 4 -34.05 -26.30 -47.68
CA THR A 4 -33.93 -26.36 -46.23
C THR A 4 -33.80 -24.93 -45.70
N ILE A 5 -34.84 -24.44 -45.03
CA ILE A 5 -34.79 -23.18 -44.28
C ILE A 5 -33.80 -23.38 -43.13
N LYS A 6 -32.64 -22.74 -43.24
CA LYS A 6 -31.61 -22.76 -42.20
C LYS A 6 -32.10 -21.89 -41.04
N ASP A 7 -32.37 -22.53 -39.91
CA ASP A 7 -32.90 -21.90 -38.70
C ASP A 7 -31.91 -20.86 -38.13
N SER A 8 -32.17 -19.58 -38.44
CA SER A 8 -31.35 -18.42 -38.01
C SER A 8 -31.57 -18.03 -36.53
N GLY A 9 -32.50 -18.70 -35.83
CA GLY A 9 -32.79 -18.45 -34.42
C GLY A 9 -31.77 -19.11 -33.48
N GLY A 10 -31.36 -20.35 -33.80
CA GLY A 10 -30.43 -21.12 -32.98
C GLY A 10 -29.04 -20.49 -32.85
N ASP A 11 -28.52 -19.89 -33.92
CA ASP A 11 -27.20 -19.24 -33.93
C ASP A 11 -27.17 -17.94 -33.12
N ARG A 12 -28.27 -17.16 -33.12
CA ARG A 12 -28.39 -15.94 -32.30
C ARG A 12 -28.45 -16.27 -30.80
N VAL A 13 -29.19 -17.31 -30.42
CA VAL A 13 -29.27 -17.76 -29.01
C VAL A 13 -27.91 -18.29 -28.55
N LYS A 14 -27.19 -19.09 -29.36
CA LYS A 14 -25.84 -19.57 -29.04
C LYS A 14 -24.83 -18.41 -28.89
N ARG A 15 -24.87 -17.42 -29.79
CA ARG A 15 -24.02 -16.22 -29.72
C ARG A 15 -24.30 -15.38 -28.46
N SER A 16 -25.57 -15.18 -28.11
CA SER A 16 -25.95 -14.44 -26.89
C SER A 16 -25.50 -15.15 -25.60
N LYS A 17 -25.63 -16.48 -25.52
CA LYS A 17 -25.12 -17.27 -24.39
C LYS A 17 -23.60 -17.22 -24.28
N GLY A 18 -22.89 -17.31 -25.42
CA GLY A 18 -21.44 -17.15 -25.47
C GLY A 18 -20.98 -15.77 -24.98
N PHE A 19 -21.70 -14.71 -25.38
CA PHE A 19 -21.41 -13.34 -24.92
C PHE A 19 -21.65 -13.17 -23.41
N ILE A 20 -22.74 -13.72 -22.87
CA ILE A 20 -23.03 -13.69 -21.42
C ILE A 20 -21.95 -14.45 -20.63
N LEU A 21 -21.53 -15.62 -21.11
CA LEU A 21 -20.44 -16.38 -20.48
C LEU A 21 -19.13 -15.60 -20.48
N LEU A 22 -18.78 -14.96 -21.60
CA LEU A 22 -17.58 -14.13 -21.72
C LEU A 22 -17.63 -12.92 -20.77
N LEU A 23 -18.76 -12.22 -20.71
CA LEU A 23 -18.96 -11.13 -19.75
C LEU A 23 -18.83 -11.60 -18.30
N SER A 24 -19.41 -12.75 -17.98
CA SER A 24 -19.34 -13.32 -16.63
C SER A 24 -17.89 -13.67 -16.25
N ALA A 25 -17.15 -14.27 -17.18
CA ALA A 25 -15.72 -14.57 -16.99
C ALA A 25 -14.90 -13.28 -16.81
N LEU A 26 -15.18 -12.23 -17.58
CA LEU A 26 -14.52 -10.92 -17.44
C LEU A 26 -14.78 -10.31 -16.07
N VAL A 27 -16.02 -10.31 -15.59
CA VAL A 27 -16.37 -9.77 -14.26
C VAL A 27 -15.61 -10.52 -13.15
N ILE A 28 -15.57 -11.85 -13.23
CA ILE A 28 -14.83 -12.67 -12.26
C ILE A 28 -13.32 -12.37 -12.32
N ALA A 29 -12.74 -12.33 -13.52
CA ALA A 29 -11.32 -12.03 -13.71
C ALA A 29 -10.96 -10.63 -13.19
N SER A 30 -11.79 -9.62 -13.46
CA SER A 30 -11.62 -8.27 -12.94
C SER A 30 -11.74 -8.23 -11.42
N GLY A 31 -12.71 -8.94 -10.83
CA GLY A 31 -12.85 -9.05 -9.38
C GLY A 31 -11.62 -9.67 -8.71
N LEU A 32 -11.09 -10.75 -9.29
CA LEU A 32 -9.86 -11.41 -8.82
C LEU A 32 -8.63 -10.51 -8.96
N ALA A 33 -8.52 -9.78 -10.07
CA ALA A 33 -7.43 -8.82 -10.28
C ALA A 33 -7.51 -7.68 -9.26
N LEU A 34 -8.70 -7.09 -9.05
CA LEU A 34 -8.90 -6.05 -8.05
C LEU A 34 -8.55 -6.56 -6.66
N TYR A 35 -9.02 -7.76 -6.28
CA TYR A 35 -8.68 -8.36 -4.99
C TYR A 35 -7.17 -8.53 -4.81
N LYS A 36 -6.48 -9.04 -5.83
CA LYS A 36 -5.02 -9.25 -5.79
C LYS A 36 -4.24 -7.94 -5.72
N PHE A 37 -4.64 -6.92 -6.48
CA PHE A 37 -3.90 -5.65 -6.57
C PHE A 37 -4.42 -4.55 -5.64
N TYR A 38 -5.46 -4.81 -4.84
CA TYR A 38 -6.01 -3.86 -3.88
C TYR A 38 -4.96 -3.25 -2.93
N PRO A 39 -3.98 -4.01 -2.37
CA PRO A 39 -2.94 -3.42 -1.53
C PRO A 39 -2.05 -2.40 -2.26
N VAL A 40 -1.81 -2.59 -3.57
CA VAL A 40 -1.08 -1.61 -4.40
C VAL A 40 -1.89 -0.33 -4.51
N LEU A 41 -3.20 -0.44 -4.76
CA LEU A 41 -4.10 0.70 -4.85
C LEU A 41 -4.19 1.46 -3.52
N GLU A 42 -4.20 0.75 -2.38
CA GLU A 42 -4.14 1.36 -1.06
C GLU A 42 -2.85 2.17 -0.89
N ALA A 43 -1.67 1.59 -1.15
CA ALA A 43 -0.38 2.28 -1.06
C ALA A 43 -0.37 3.58 -1.88
N LEU A 44 -0.84 3.52 -3.14
CA LEU A 44 -0.95 4.68 -4.02
C LEU A 44 -1.97 5.72 -3.53
N GLY A 45 -3.06 5.27 -2.88
CA GLY A 45 -4.04 6.15 -2.26
C GLY A 45 -3.46 6.97 -1.10
N TYR A 46 -2.71 6.30 -0.21
CA TYR A 46 -2.09 6.94 0.96
C TYR A 46 -0.95 7.90 0.59
N ASN A 47 -0.27 7.70 -0.53
CA ASN A 47 0.79 8.58 -1.02
C ASN A 47 0.38 10.06 -1.16
N LYS A 48 -0.92 10.35 -1.33
CA LYS A 48 -1.48 11.72 -1.35
C LYS A 48 -1.44 12.42 0.01
N SER A 49 -1.32 11.66 1.08
CA SER A 49 -1.29 12.12 2.47
C SER A 49 0.06 11.88 3.15
N ILE A 50 1.08 11.48 2.38
CA ILE A 50 2.46 11.31 2.85
C ILE A 50 3.25 12.52 2.35
N SER A 51 3.80 13.30 3.27
CA SER A 51 4.69 14.42 3.00
C SER A 51 5.99 14.18 3.76
N VAL A 52 6.79 13.25 3.26
CA VAL A 52 8.08 12.82 3.83
C VAL A 52 9.11 12.94 2.71
N SER A 53 9.65 14.13 2.52
CA SER A 53 10.45 14.49 1.33
C SER A 53 9.77 14.00 0.02
N ALA A 54 10.51 13.38 -0.88
CA ALA A 54 10.01 12.76 -2.12
C ALA A 54 9.59 11.28 -1.95
N VAL A 55 9.73 10.70 -0.74
CA VAL A 55 9.52 9.28 -0.50
C VAL A 55 8.03 8.91 -0.56
N LYS A 56 7.72 7.82 -1.27
CA LYS A 56 6.37 7.29 -1.46
C LYS A 56 6.34 5.79 -1.28
N LEU A 57 5.24 5.26 -0.75
CA LEU A 57 4.98 3.83 -0.74
C LEU A 57 4.93 3.31 -2.17
N PHE A 58 5.39 2.07 -2.36
CA PHE A 58 5.40 1.35 -3.63
C PHE A 58 6.33 1.95 -4.72
N MET A 59 7.14 2.97 -4.40
CA MET A 59 8.24 3.39 -5.29
C MET A 59 9.33 2.31 -5.34
N THR A 60 10.04 2.18 -6.45
CA THR A 60 11.18 1.26 -6.56
C THR A 60 12.37 1.78 -5.76
N GLU A 61 13.28 0.87 -5.39
CA GLU A 61 14.53 1.24 -4.75
C GLU A 61 15.36 2.24 -5.58
N GLU A 62 15.44 2.03 -6.89
CA GLU A 62 16.09 2.97 -7.81
C GLU A 62 15.43 4.36 -7.79
N ALA A 63 14.10 4.42 -7.84
CA ALA A 63 13.37 5.69 -7.78
C ALA A 63 13.54 6.37 -6.42
N LEU A 64 13.64 5.61 -5.33
CA LEU A 64 13.91 6.12 -3.99
C LEU A 64 15.28 6.80 -3.94
N ILE A 65 16.33 6.11 -4.40
CA ILE A 65 17.70 6.62 -4.38
C ILE A 65 17.81 7.87 -5.27
N ASN A 66 17.18 7.86 -6.46
CA ASN A 66 17.21 9.00 -7.38
C ASN A 66 16.36 10.20 -6.92
N ALA A 67 15.35 9.99 -6.07
CA ALA A 67 14.47 11.05 -5.60
C ALA A 67 15.02 11.82 -4.39
N MET A 68 16.02 11.25 -3.71
CA MET A 68 16.62 11.83 -2.52
C MET A 68 17.93 12.53 -2.90
N ASP A 69 18.03 13.82 -2.58
CA ASP A 69 19.28 14.59 -2.70
C ASP A 69 20.21 14.33 -1.51
N GLU A 70 20.30 13.06 -1.09
CA GLU A 70 20.99 12.63 0.09
C GLU A 70 21.53 11.21 -0.09
N LYS A 71 22.71 10.94 0.49
CA LYS A 71 23.32 9.62 0.48
C LYS A 71 22.49 8.62 1.29
N ALA A 72 22.05 7.55 0.64
CA ALA A 72 21.39 6.42 1.29
C ALA A 72 22.41 5.50 1.98
N GLU A 73 22.17 5.19 3.25
CA GLU A 73 22.93 4.18 4.00
C GLU A 73 22.13 2.88 4.11
N PHE A 74 22.71 1.78 3.66
CA PHE A 74 22.07 0.46 3.76
C PHE A 74 22.09 -0.06 5.21
N VAL A 75 20.95 -0.56 5.68
CA VAL A 75 20.77 -1.14 7.02
C VAL A 75 20.45 -2.63 6.91
N TYR A 76 21.37 -3.46 7.38
CA TYR A 76 21.26 -4.93 7.35
C TYR A 76 20.27 -5.46 8.41
N GLY A 77 19.72 -6.66 8.16
CA GLY A 77 19.06 -7.47 9.19
C GLY A 77 17.55 -7.25 9.39
N MET A 78 16.86 -6.57 8.47
CA MET A 78 15.47 -6.13 8.67
C MET A 78 14.40 -6.95 7.91
N GLY A 79 14.72 -8.15 7.40
CA GLY A 79 13.78 -8.95 6.59
C GLY A 79 13.47 -8.38 5.19
N GLY A 80 14.16 -7.31 4.80
CA GLY A 80 14.14 -6.61 3.52
C GLY A 80 15.35 -5.68 3.40
N ASN A 81 15.35 -4.76 2.42
CA ASN A 81 16.42 -3.76 2.29
C ASN A 81 16.04 -2.50 3.07
N GLY A 82 16.75 -2.23 4.16
CA GLY A 82 16.60 -0.98 4.91
C GLY A 82 17.51 0.11 4.35
N TRP A 83 17.00 1.32 4.23
CA TRP A 83 17.76 2.49 3.81
C TRP A 83 17.54 3.64 4.78
N ARG A 84 18.63 4.26 5.22
CA ARG A 84 18.63 5.43 6.09
C ARG A 84 19.12 6.66 5.33
N PHE A 85 18.38 7.75 5.49
CA PHE A 85 18.71 9.09 5.06
C PHE A 85 18.80 9.93 6.34
N SER A 86 20.02 10.02 6.89
CA SER A 86 20.33 10.61 8.18
C SER A 86 20.03 12.12 8.25
N ASP A 87 20.36 12.90 7.21
CA ASP A 87 20.17 14.35 7.20
C ASP A 87 18.67 14.69 7.14
N SER A 88 17.90 13.90 6.38
CA SER A 88 16.45 14.03 6.31
C SER A 88 15.71 13.43 7.51
N GLY A 89 16.37 12.62 8.34
CA GLY A 89 15.74 11.88 9.43
C GLY A 89 14.67 10.90 8.92
N ILE A 90 14.99 10.17 7.85
CA ILE A 90 14.09 9.19 7.21
C ILE A 90 14.73 7.81 7.23
N PHE A 91 13.93 6.81 7.58
CA PHE A 91 14.25 5.41 7.37
C PHE A 91 13.17 4.76 6.52
N VAL A 92 13.58 3.93 5.56
CA VAL A 92 12.64 3.21 4.69
C VAL A 92 13.03 1.74 4.60
N MET A 93 12.04 0.90 4.35
CA MET A 93 12.30 -0.50 4.01
C MET A 93 11.58 -0.87 2.72
N THR A 94 12.26 -1.60 1.85
CA THR A 94 11.64 -2.27 0.72
C THR A 94 11.23 -3.69 1.08
N SER A 95 10.14 -4.18 0.48
CA SER A 95 9.73 -5.58 0.64
C SER A 95 10.70 -6.50 -0.13
N SER A 96 11.03 -7.66 0.45
CA SER A 96 11.89 -8.66 -0.19
C SER A 96 11.10 -9.67 -1.04
N LEU A 97 9.78 -9.74 -0.86
CA LEU A 97 8.90 -10.76 -1.45
C LEU A 97 7.60 -10.16 -1.99
N GLY A 98 6.79 -11.02 -2.61
CA GLY A 98 5.40 -10.74 -2.94
C GLY A 98 5.19 -9.71 -4.04
N LEU A 99 4.06 -9.02 -3.97
CA LEU A 99 3.66 -7.99 -4.93
C LEU A 99 4.53 -6.74 -4.83
N PHE A 100 5.14 -6.50 -3.68
CA PHE A 100 5.89 -5.29 -3.36
C PHE A 100 7.40 -5.50 -3.43
N LYS A 101 7.86 -6.67 -3.91
CA LYS A 101 9.29 -6.98 -4.03
C LYS A 101 10.09 -5.81 -4.62
N ASN A 102 11.15 -5.42 -3.92
CA ASN A 102 12.05 -4.30 -4.23
C ASN A 102 11.36 -2.92 -4.30
N ARG A 103 10.23 -2.77 -3.60
CA ARG A 103 9.50 -1.52 -3.49
C ARG A 103 9.32 -1.10 -2.05
N VAL A 104 9.31 0.21 -1.82
CA VAL A 104 9.13 0.80 -0.49
C VAL A 104 7.81 0.33 0.11
N ALA A 105 7.89 -0.37 1.24
CA ALA A 105 6.76 -0.89 1.99
C ALA A 105 6.63 -0.23 3.37
N LEU A 106 7.67 0.47 3.83
CA LEU A 106 7.70 1.17 5.09
C LEU A 106 8.44 2.50 4.95
N ILE A 107 7.88 3.54 5.56
CA ILE A 107 8.49 4.86 5.71
C ILE A 107 8.39 5.23 7.17
N ASP A 108 9.50 5.64 7.76
CA ASP A 108 9.65 6.06 9.15
C ASP A 108 10.37 7.41 9.18
N THR A 109 9.94 8.31 10.04
CA THR A 109 10.57 9.62 10.18
C THR A 109 10.41 10.22 11.57
N GLU A 110 11.45 10.90 12.02
CA GLU A 110 11.50 11.68 13.26
C GLU A 110 11.57 13.19 12.97
N ASN A 111 11.45 13.59 11.70
CA ASN A 111 11.59 14.97 11.27
C ASN A 111 10.27 15.75 11.41
N THR A 112 10.32 16.89 12.10
CA THR A 112 9.16 17.74 12.42
C THR A 112 8.54 18.45 11.22
N SER A 113 9.27 18.56 10.11
CA SER A 113 8.74 19.11 8.86
C SER A 113 7.89 18.10 8.08
N HIS A 114 8.03 16.81 8.39
CA HIS A 114 7.32 15.74 7.69
C HIS A 114 5.92 15.49 8.28
N SER A 115 5.05 14.92 7.45
CA SER A 115 3.73 14.50 7.91
C SER A 115 3.23 13.23 7.23
N ILE A 116 2.46 12.44 7.98
CA ILE A 116 1.75 11.26 7.50
C ILE A 116 0.30 11.40 7.94
N LEU A 117 -0.64 11.41 6.99
CA LEU A 117 -2.07 11.62 7.24
C LEU A 117 -2.39 12.95 7.95
N GLY A 118 -1.52 13.95 7.77
CA GLY A 118 -1.62 15.25 8.42
C GLY A 118 -1.14 15.26 9.87
N ILE A 119 -0.59 14.16 10.38
CA ILE A 119 0.05 14.06 11.69
C ILE A 119 1.53 14.37 11.52
N LYS A 120 2.10 15.14 12.44
CA LYS A 120 3.52 15.55 12.46
C LYS A 120 4.21 15.11 13.74
N VAL A 121 5.53 14.98 13.67
CA VAL A 121 6.36 14.91 14.87
C VAL A 121 6.21 16.22 15.64
N GLY A 122 5.97 16.12 16.95
CA GLY A 122 5.66 17.24 17.84
C GLY A 122 4.16 17.46 18.11
N ASP A 123 3.26 16.82 17.35
CA ASP A 123 1.82 16.85 17.63
C ASP A 123 1.51 16.19 18.99
N ASN A 124 0.42 16.61 19.62
CA ASN A 124 -0.08 15.96 20.83
C ASN A 124 -0.60 14.55 20.49
N TRP A 125 -0.28 13.57 21.34
CA TRP A 125 -0.64 12.17 21.16
C TRP A 125 -2.15 11.98 20.94
N ASP A 126 -2.98 12.53 21.83
CA ASP A 126 -4.44 12.36 21.76
C ASP A 126 -5.05 12.92 20.47
N SER A 127 -4.48 14.01 19.95
CA SER A 127 -4.89 14.60 18.67
C SER A 127 -4.54 13.69 17.50
N ALA A 128 -3.34 13.10 17.49
CA ALA A 128 -2.90 12.15 16.47
C ALA A 128 -3.78 10.90 16.47
N VAL A 129 -4.03 10.31 17.66
CA VAL A 129 -4.91 9.15 17.82
C VAL A 129 -6.33 9.46 17.37
N THR A 130 -6.86 10.63 17.73
CA THR A 130 -8.19 11.08 17.28
C THR A 130 -8.24 11.22 15.75
N CYS A 131 -7.19 11.76 15.12
CA CYS A 131 -7.08 11.84 13.67
C CYS A 131 -7.14 10.46 13.00
N LEU A 132 -6.39 9.48 13.52
CA LEU A 132 -6.39 8.10 13.02
C LEU A 132 -7.76 7.44 13.17
N LYS A 133 -8.37 7.53 14.35
CA LYS A 133 -9.71 6.95 14.62
C LYS A 133 -10.78 7.56 13.70
N LYS A 134 -10.77 8.89 13.48
CA LYS A 134 -11.66 9.57 12.53
C LYS A 134 -11.48 9.08 11.08
N ARG A 135 -10.28 8.65 10.70
CA ARG A 135 -9.99 8.07 9.38
C ARG A 135 -10.30 6.58 9.29
N GLY A 136 -10.81 5.97 10.36
CA GLY A 136 -11.22 4.57 10.41
C GLY A 136 -10.09 3.60 10.74
N PHE A 137 -8.96 4.07 11.26
CA PHE A 137 -7.93 3.19 11.80
C PHE A 137 -8.36 2.63 13.16
N LYS A 138 -8.02 1.36 13.39
CA LYS A 138 -8.26 0.65 14.63
C LYS A 138 -6.94 0.41 15.35
N GLU A 139 -6.94 0.61 16.66
CA GLU A 139 -5.79 0.31 17.50
C GLU A 139 -5.59 -1.21 17.55
N PHE A 140 -4.36 -1.66 17.28
CA PHE A 140 -3.94 -3.06 17.34
C PHE A 140 -3.00 -3.29 18.53
N SER A 141 -2.12 -2.33 18.80
CA SER A 141 -1.24 -2.22 19.97
C SER A 141 -1.23 -0.76 20.45
N HIS A 142 -0.72 -0.50 21.65
CA HIS A 142 -0.70 0.81 22.32
C HIS A 142 -0.24 1.97 21.42
N ASP A 143 0.62 1.70 20.45
CA ASP A 143 1.24 2.63 19.51
C ASP A 143 0.97 2.32 18.03
N MET A 144 0.24 1.23 17.72
CA MET A 144 0.03 0.74 16.36
C MET A 144 -1.44 0.74 15.96
N TYR A 145 -1.70 1.28 14.78
CA TYR A 145 -3.04 1.51 14.25
C TYR A 145 -3.15 0.94 12.84
N THR A 146 -4.18 0.14 12.57
CA THR A 146 -4.34 -0.54 11.28
C THR A 146 -5.64 -0.16 10.57
N LYS A 147 -5.59 -0.11 9.24
CA LYS A 147 -6.75 0.00 8.35
C LYS A 147 -6.45 -0.69 7.03
N GLY A 148 -7.17 -1.78 6.74
CA GLY A 148 -6.90 -2.60 5.56
C GLY A 148 -5.52 -3.22 5.66
N ASN A 149 -4.68 -3.02 4.63
CA ASN A 149 -3.29 -3.48 4.66
C ASN A 149 -2.30 -2.42 5.17
N VAL A 150 -2.79 -1.26 5.63
CA VAL A 150 -1.94 -0.16 6.13
C VAL A 150 -1.86 -0.15 7.64
N GLU A 151 -0.66 0.07 8.14
CA GLU A 151 -0.31 0.23 9.54
C GLU A 151 0.34 1.61 9.73
N ILE A 152 -0.05 2.30 10.80
CA ILE A 152 0.58 3.51 11.31
C ILE A 152 1.12 3.20 12.70
N GLN A 153 2.38 3.50 12.94
CA GLN A 153 2.97 3.44 14.27
C GLN A 153 3.35 4.86 14.71
N LEU A 154 2.96 5.20 15.94
CA LEU A 154 3.26 6.48 16.59
C LEU A 154 4.26 6.23 17.70
N SER A 155 5.42 6.89 17.66
CA SER A 155 6.38 6.83 18.77
C SER A 155 6.26 8.08 19.63
N GLY A 156 6.45 7.95 20.94
CA GLY A 156 6.51 9.11 21.84
C GLY A 156 5.82 8.88 23.19
N GLY A 157 5.42 9.98 23.81
CA GLY A 157 4.69 10.01 25.08
C GLY A 157 3.50 10.96 24.97
N SER A 158 3.56 12.11 25.65
CA SER A 158 2.54 13.16 25.50
C SER A 158 2.53 13.80 24.10
N LYS A 159 3.69 13.79 23.44
CA LYS A 159 3.87 14.26 22.06
C LYS A 159 4.49 13.17 21.19
N ILE A 160 4.19 13.24 19.91
CA ILE A 160 4.78 12.37 18.88
C ILE A 160 6.26 12.71 18.72
N SER A 161 7.13 11.70 18.87
CA SER A 161 8.56 11.78 18.57
C SER A 161 8.92 11.10 17.24
N GLY A 162 8.08 10.20 16.73
CA GLY A 162 8.31 9.51 15.47
C GLY A 162 7.02 9.03 14.81
N LEU A 163 7.04 8.92 13.49
CA LEU A 163 5.91 8.53 12.67
C LEU A 163 6.33 7.49 11.63
N ARG A 164 5.62 6.37 11.62
CA ARG A 164 5.83 5.31 10.65
C ARG A 164 4.55 4.94 9.95
N ILE A 165 4.64 4.74 8.63
CA ILE A 165 3.60 4.11 7.82
C ILE A 165 4.16 2.88 7.13
N ARG A 166 3.41 1.79 7.19
CA ARG A 166 3.72 0.53 6.52
C ARG A 166 2.53 0.05 5.72
N ILE A 167 2.76 -0.50 4.53
CA ILE A 167 1.80 -1.30 3.77
C ILE A 167 2.26 -2.76 3.81
N ALA A 168 1.41 -3.63 4.36
CA ALA A 168 1.69 -5.06 4.43
C ALA A 168 1.57 -5.69 3.04
N ASP A 169 2.63 -6.38 2.60
CA ASP A 169 2.53 -7.27 1.45
C ASP A 169 1.71 -8.51 1.85
N PRO A 170 0.65 -8.88 1.10
CA PRO A 170 -0.11 -10.08 1.36
C PRO A 170 0.74 -11.35 1.50
N ALA A 171 1.92 -11.40 0.86
CA ALA A 171 2.84 -12.53 0.96
C ALA A 171 3.36 -12.78 2.39
N TYR A 172 3.31 -11.80 3.29
CA TYR A 172 3.75 -11.97 4.69
C TYR A 172 2.63 -12.36 5.65
N LYS A 173 1.37 -12.50 5.21
CA LYS A 173 0.26 -12.83 6.12
C LYS A 173 0.43 -14.16 6.85
N ASP A 174 1.13 -15.10 6.22
CA ASP A 174 1.32 -16.47 6.74
C ASP A 174 2.79 -16.79 7.08
N VAL A 175 3.68 -15.79 7.01
CA VAL A 175 5.11 -15.98 7.31
C VAL A 175 5.34 -15.68 8.80
N GLN A 176 5.62 -16.73 9.59
CA GLN A 176 6.12 -16.57 10.95
C GLN A 176 7.64 -16.32 10.89
N PHE A 177 8.09 -15.26 11.56
CA PHE A 177 9.51 -14.93 11.73
C PHE A 177 10.00 -15.40 13.09
#